data_AF-C7R579-F1
#
_entry.id   AF-C7R579-F1
#
_cell.length_a   1.000
_cell.length_b   1.000
_cell.length_c   1.000
_cell.angle_alpha   90.00
_cell.angle_beta   90.00
_cell.angle_gamma   90.00
#
_symmetry.space_group_name_H-M   'P 1'
#
loop_
_entity.id
_entity.type
_entity.pdbx_description
1 polymer ?
#
loop_
_entity_poly.entity_id
_entity_poly.type
_entity_poly.pdbx_seq_one_letter_code
_entity_poly.pdbx_strand_id
1 'polypeptide(L)'
;MCLLALAGCAGEEASPAAQEYASLNVTLLEDNANEVVECVKERTGFEVTADPDGSVGYTNEDVPESQYEIVDAAIPECFEELGFITDGVLSDEQKTRMYALQVEARNCLAEQGYDTPEPPSEAVYLDTYGTQEYWAPWGHMGNYQLSSEEMTTLLAECPDPGAFASQN
;
A
#
# COMPACT_ATOMS: atom_id res chain seq x y z
N MET A 1 1.45 37.89 37.99
CA MET A 1 0.63 36.97 37.17
C MET A 1 0.86 37.32 35.71
N CYS A 2 1.86 36.70 35.08
CA CYS A 2 2.00 36.69 33.63
C CYS A 2 1.34 35.40 33.14
N LEU A 3 0.28 35.56 32.35
CA LEU A 3 -0.45 34.47 31.73
C LEU A 3 0.42 33.77 30.67
N LEU A 4 0.31 32.46 30.70
CA LEU A 4 0.91 31.47 29.82
C LEU A 4 0.57 31.77 28.35
N ALA A 5 1.60 31.87 27.50
CA ALA A 5 1.48 31.57 26.08
C ALA A 5 2.46 30.43 25.80
N LEU A 6 1.98 29.20 26.00
CA LEU A 6 2.63 28.01 25.45
C LEU A 6 2.56 28.16 23.93
N ALA A 7 3.73 28.32 23.30
CA ALA A 7 3.87 28.11 21.86
C ALA A 7 3.51 26.64 21.60
N GLY A 8 2.25 26.39 21.25
CA GLY A 8 1.85 25.12 20.67
C GLY A 8 2.57 24.98 19.34
N CYS A 9 3.33 23.90 19.17
CA CYS A 9 3.69 23.43 17.84
C CYS A 9 2.40 23.40 17.01
N ALA A 10 2.38 24.14 15.91
CA ALA A 10 1.46 23.87 14.83
C ALA A 10 1.81 22.47 14.31
N GLY A 11 1.19 21.45 14.92
CA GLY A 11 1.03 20.17 14.26
C GLY A 11 0.06 20.41 13.12
N GLU A 12 0.56 20.32 11.90
CA GLU A 12 -0.26 20.15 10.72
C GLU A 12 -1.17 18.96 11.01
N GLU A 13 -2.47 19.21 11.25
CA GLU A 13 -3.41 18.12 11.47
C GLU A 13 -3.44 17.32 10.17
N ALA A 14 -2.89 16.10 10.22
CA ALA A 14 -2.96 15.14 9.13
C ALA A 14 -4.40 15.12 8.60
N SER A 15 -4.58 15.24 7.29
CA SER A 15 -5.90 15.28 6.66
C SER A 15 -6.77 14.10 7.14
N PRO A 16 -8.12 14.21 7.11
CA PRO A 16 -8.98 13.08 7.45
C PRO A 16 -8.61 11.79 6.70
N ALA A 17 -8.15 11.92 5.44
CA ALA A 17 -7.59 10.81 4.68
C ALA A 17 -6.32 10.25 5.35
N ALA A 18 -5.34 11.10 5.69
CA ALA A 18 -4.12 10.70 6.42
C ALA A 18 -4.39 9.99 7.76
N GLN A 19 -5.44 10.38 8.49
CA GLN A 19 -5.85 9.72 9.72
C GLN A 19 -6.53 8.36 9.45
N GLU A 20 -7.35 8.27 8.41
CA GLU A 20 -8.00 7.02 7.98
C GLU A 20 -6.94 6.00 7.49
N TYR A 21 -5.88 6.46 6.80
CA TYR A 21 -4.77 5.62 6.37
C TYR A 21 -3.92 5.08 7.52
N ALA A 22 -3.59 5.91 8.51
CA ALA A 22 -2.85 5.46 9.69
C ALA A 22 -3.58 4.33 10.45
N SER A 23 -4.92 4.26 10.31
CA SER A 23 -5.72 3.19 10.89
C SER A 23 -5.64 1.84 10.15
N LEU A 24 -5.10 1.82 8.93
CA LEU A 24 -4.90 0.59 8.13
C LEU A 24 -3.65 -0.22 8.55
N ASN A 25 -2.74 0.39 9.33
CA ASN A 25 -1.57 -0.25 9.93
C ASN A 25 -0.73 -1.12 8.98
N VAL A 26 -0.32 -0.54 7.85
CA VAL A 26 0.39 -1.23 6.75
C VAL A 26 1.76 -1.80 7.14
N THR A 27 2.49 -1.17 8.07
CA THR A 27 3.73 -1.75 8.65
C THR A 27 3.48 -3.07 9.30
N LEU A 28 2.39 -3.14 10.06
CA LEU A 28 2.01 -4.39 10.70
C LEU A 28 1.70 -5.43 9.61
N LEU A 29 1.13 -5.03 8.48
CA LEU A 29 0.86 -5.96 7.37
C LEU A 29 2.15 -6.44 6.70
N GLU A 30 3.11 -5.55 6.43
CA GLU A 30 4.42 -5.91 5.86
C GLU A 30 5.26 -6.75 6.83
N ASP A 31 5.32 -6.37 8.11
CA ASP A 31 5.99 -7.14 9.18
C ASP A 31 5.37 -8.53 9.31
N ASN A 32 4.03 -8.63 9.29
CA ASN A 32 3.33 -9.91 9.31
C ASN A 32 3.67 -10.74 8.06
N ALA A 33 3.68 -10.14 6.88
CA ALA A 33 4.02 -10.82 5.63
C ALA A 33 5.46 -11.37 5.65
N ASN A 34 6.40 -10.61 6.19
CA ASN A 34 7.79 -11.06 6.38
C ASN A 34 7.88 -12.27 7.33
N GLU A 35 7.10 -12.29 8.41
CA GLU A 35 7.02 -13.47 9.29
C GLU A 35 6.34 -14.68 8.60
N VAL A 36 5.36 -14.42 7.75
CA VAL A 36 4.69 -15.47 6.95
C VAL A 36 5.63 -16.07 5.91
N VAL A 37 6.51 -15.29 5.28
CA VAL A 37 7.52 -15.79 4.33
C VAL A 37 8.35 -16.91 4.94
N GLU A 38 8.87 -16.68 6.16
CA GLU A 38 9.66 -17.70 6.87
C GLU A 38 8.82 -18.93 7.21
N CYS A 39 7.57 -18.76 7.66
CA CYS A 39 6.67 -19.87 7.94
C CYS A 39 6.38 -20.73 6.68
N VAL A 40 6.10 -20.09 5.54
CA VAL A 40 5.81 -20.77 4.27
C VAL A 40 7.05 -21.52 3.78
N LYS A 41 8.23 -20.92 3.92
CA LYS A 41 9.51 -21.54 3.57
C LYS A 41 9.81 -22.75 4.45
N GLU A 42 9.62 -22.66 5.76
CA GLU A 42 9.81 -23.80 6.67
C GLU A 42 8.85 -24.95 6.36
N ARG A 43 7.60 -24.64 5.97
CA ARG A 43 6.56 -25.63 5.70
C ARG A 43 6.71 -26.31 4.34
N THR A 44 6.97 -25.52 3.30
CA THR A 44 6.90 -25.98 1.92
C THR A 44 8.28 -26.19 1.30
N GLY A 45 9.31 -25.55 1.85
CA GLY A 45 10.66 -25.52 1.30
C GLY A 45 10.85 -24.58 0.11
N PHE A 46 9.81 -23.83 -0.28
CA PHE A 46 9.87 -22.88 -1.39
C PHE A 46 10.12 -21.46 -0.91
N GLU A 47 10.75 -20.66 -1.77
CA GLU A 47 10.93 -19.23 -1.54
C GLU A 47 9.65 -18.51 -1.96
N VAL A 48 9.17 -17.62 -1.08
CA VAL A 48 8.09 -16.67 -1.33
C VAL A 48 8.58 -15.29 -0.88
N THR A 49 7.94 -14.22 -1.34
CA THR A 49 8.35 -12.85 -1.05
C THR A 49 7.19 -12.08 -0.45
N ALA A 50 7.45 -11.29 0.58
CA ALA A 50 6.49 -10.34 1.11
C ALA A 50 6.43 -9.11 0.20
N ASP A 51 5.22 -8.71 -0.17
CA ASP A 51 4.99 -7.48 -0.90
C ASP A 51 4.70 -6.33 0.08
N PRO A 52 5.00 -5.07 -0.28
CA PRO A 52 4.76 -3.91 0.58
C PRO A 52 3.29 -3.69 0.99
N ASP A 53 2.34 -4.37 0.33
CA ASP A 53 0.93 -4.34 0.69
C ASP A 53 0.55 -5.38 1.76
N GLY A 54 1.53 -6.15 2.25
CA GLY A 54 1.34 -7.20 3.25
C GLY A 54 0.90 -8.55 2.67
N SER A 55 0.87 -8.69 1.35
CA SER A 55 0.66 -9.98 0.70
C SER A 55 1.96 -10.78 0.60
N VAL A 56 1.84 -12.08 0.28
CA VAL A 56 2.98 -12.97 0.06
C VAL A 56 2.82 -13.63 -1.30
N GLY A 57 3.77 -13.37 -2.20
CA GLY A 57 3.77 -13.83 -3.58
C GLY A 57 4.98 -14.69 -3.95
N TYR A 58 4.96 -15.27 -5.15
CA TYR A 58 6.07 -16.07 -5.68
C TYR A 58 6.07 -16.10 -7.21
N THR A 59 7.22 -16.44 -7.81
CA THR A 59 7.35 -16.61 -9.26
C THR A 59 7.45 -18.08 -9.66
N ASN A 60 7.30 -18.37 -10.95
CA ASN A 60 7.52 -19.71 -11.51
C ASN A 60 8.97 -20.21 -11.36
N GLU A 61 9.93 -19.29 -11.10
CA GLU A 61 11.33 -19.65 -10.83
C GLU A 61 11.50 -20.15 -9.39
N ASP A 62 10.73 -19.59 -8.46
CA ASP A 62 10.78 -19.91 -7.02
C ASP A 62 9.90 -21.11 -6.67
N VAL A 63 8.74 -21.24 -7.31
CA VAL A 63 7.77 -22.31 -7.11
C VAL A 63 7.42 -22.93 -8.46
N PRO A 64 7.59 -24.25 -8.66
CA PRO A 64 7.08 -24.92 -9.86
C PRO A 64 5.56 -24.97 -9.87
N GLU A 65 4.91 -24.80 -11.02
CA GLU A 65 3.43 -24.81 -11.17
C GLU A 65 2.74 -26.01 -10.51
N SER A 66 3.38 -27.19 -10.54
CA SER A 66 2.88 -28.40 -9.87
C SER A 66 2.83 -28.31 -8.33
N GLN A 67 3.31 -27.22 -7.74
CA GLN A 67 3.42 -27.00 -6.29
C GLN A 67 2.64 -25.76 -5.83
N TYR A 68 1.97 -25.03 -6.75
CA TYR A 68 1.19 -23.82 -6.41
C TYR A 68 0.15 -24.11 -5.34
N GLU A 69 -0.62 -25.17 -5.49
CA GLU A 69 -1.66 -25.54 -4.52
C GLU A 69 -1.10 -25.76 -3.10
N ILE A 70 0.16 -26.20 -2.97
CA ILE A 70 0.80 -26.41 -1.67
C ILE A 70 1.23 -25.07 -1.05
N VAL A 71 1.80 -24.17 -1.85
CA VAL A 71 2.23 -22.84 -1.39
C VAL A 71 1.03 -21.94 -1.10
N ASP A 72 0.03 -21.94 -1.98
CA ASP A 72 -1.22 -21.19 -1.83
C ASP A 72 -2.01 -21.59 -0.60
N ALA A 73 -1.97 -22.87 -0.20
CA ALA A 73 -2.58 -23.34 1.04
C ALA A 73 -1.74 -22.95 2.28
N ALA A 74 -0.41 -22.95 2.17
CA ALA A 74 0.47 -22.64 3.28
C ALA A 74 0.43 -21.16 3.72
N ILE A 75 0.26 -20.24 2.78
CA ILE A 75 0.22 -18.79 3.06
C ILE A 75 -0.89 -18.43 4.09
N PRO A 76 -2.19 -18.71 3.84
CA PRO A 76 -3.24 -18.38 4.80
C PRO A 76 -3.14 -19.18 6.11
N GLU A 77 -2.65 -20.42 6.06
CA GLU A 77 -2.39 -21.23 7.27
C GLU A 77 -1.31 -20.59 8.16
N CYS A 78 -0.26 -20.05 7.55
CA CYS A 78 0.80 -19.34 8.26
C CYS A 78 0.32 -18.02 8.88
N PHE A 79 -0.52 -17.25 8.16
CA PHE A 79 -1.18 -16.07 8.73
C PHE A 79 -2.04 -16.44 9.95
N GLU A 80 -2.84 -17.52 9.87
CA GLU A 80 -3.67 -17.99 10.99
C GLU A 80 -2.83 -18.47 12.18
N GLU A 81 -1.77 -19.25 11.92
CA GLU A 81 -0.89 -19.81 12.96
C GLU A 81 -0.15 -18.73 13.76
N LEU A 82 0.32 -17.69 13.07
CA LEU A 82 1.01 -16.55 13.68
C LEU A 82 0.04 -15.58 14.38
N GLY A 83 -1.28 -15.77 14.24
CA GLY A 83 -2.30 -14.98 14.90
C GLY A 83 -2.52 -13.61 14.25
N PHE A 84 -2.17 -13.47 12.98
CA PHE A 84 -2.38 -12.25 12.21
C PHE A 84 -3.83 -12.18 11.69
N ILE A 85 -4.47 -11.03 11.88
CA ILE A 85 -5.83 -10.81 11.35
C ILE A 85 -5.72 -10.50 9.86
N THR A 86 -6.09 -11.51 9.07
CA THR A 86 -6.26 -11.53 7.61
C THR A 86 -4.97 -11.36 6.81
N ASP A 87 -4.81 -12.26 5.83
CA ASP A 87 -3.94 -12.38 4.66
C ASP A 87 -3.34 -11.12 3.96
N GLY A 88 -3.33 -9.94 4.58
CA GLY A 88 -2.84 -8.71 3.96
C GLY A 88 -3.71 -8.23 2.79
N VAL A 89 -4.75 -8.98 2.42
CA VAL A 89 -5.62 -8.66 1.30
C VAL A 89 -6.67 -7.68 1.78
N LEU A 90 -6.59 -6.43 1.31
CA LEU A 90 -7.69 -5.48 1.45
C LEU A 90 -9.00 -6.14 0.99
N SER A 91 -10.04 -6.09 1.81
CA SER A 91 -11.39 -6.46 1.39
C SER A 91 -11.81 -5.66 0.14
N ASP A 92 -12.77 -6.16 -0.64
CA ASP A 92 -13.26 -5.43 -1.82
C ASP A 92 -13.77 -4.03 -1.47
N GLU A 93 -14.34 -3.84 -0.27
CA GLU A 93 -14.74 -2.54 0.25
C GLU A 93 -13.52 -1.62 0.49
N GLN A 94 -12.44 -2.15 1.08
CA GLN A 94 -11.19 -1.42 1.26
C GLN A 94 -10.49 -1.12 -0.07
N LYS A 95 -10.51 -2.04 -1.04
CA LYS A 95 -9.98 -1.80 -2.39
C LYS A 95 -10.79 -0.75 -3.14
N THR A 96 -12.12 -0.78 -3.01
CA THR A 96 -13.02 0.26 -3.56
C THR A 96 -12.72 1.62 -2.93
N ARG A 97 -12.47 1.63 -1.61
CA ARG A 97 -12.06 2.85 -0.91
C ARG A 97 -10.70 3.35 -1.39
N MET A 98 -9.72 2.45 -1.58
CA MET A 98 -8.41 2.78 -2.15
C MET A 98 -8.54 3.36 -3.56
N TYR A 99 -9.40 2.79 -4.42
CA TYR A 99 -9.68 3.33 -5.74
C TYR A 99 -10.16 4.78 -5.69
N ALA A 100 -11.14 5.09 -4.84
CA ALA A 100 -11.66 6.45 -4.68
C ALA A 100 -10.55 7.44 -4.25
N LEU A 101 -9.64 6.98 -3.39
CA LEU A 101 -8.52 7.77 -2.90
C LEU A 101 -7.43 7.99 -3.96
N GLN A 102 -7.18 6.99 -4.81
CA GLN A 102 -6.32 7.17 -5.97
C GLN A 102 -6.91 8.17 -6.98
N VAL A 103 -8.23 8.15 -7.19
CA VAL A 103 -8.91 9.15 -8.02
C VAL A 103 -8.81 10.55 -7.43
N GLU A 104 -8.95 10.69 -6.11
CA GLU A 104 -8.76 11.97 -5.41
C GLU A 104 -7.33 12.50 -5.57
N ALA A 105 -6.32 11.65 -5.34
CA ALA A 105 -4.92 12.00 -5.54
C ALA A 105 -4.63 12.43 -6.99
N ARG A 106 -5.19 11.70 -7.97
CA ARG A 106 -5.11 12.07 -9.40
C ARG A 106 -5.66 13.46 -9.67
N ASN A 107 -6.83 13.78 -9.12
CA ASN A 107 -7.46 15.09 -9.32
C ASN A 107 -6.64 16.21 -8.69
N CYS A 108 -6.08 15.98 -7.50
CA CYS A 108 -5.16 16.94 -6.86
C CYS A 108 -3.93 17.19 -7.75
N LEU A 109 -3.28 16.13 -8.25
CA LEU A 109 -2.14 16.25 -9.16
C LEU A 109 -2.49 17.04 -10.43
N ALA A 110 -3.69 16.82 -11.00
CA ALA A 110 -4.17 17.57 -12.14
C ALA A 110 -4.41 19.07 -11.83
N GLU A 111 -4.93 19.40 -10.65
CA GLU A 111 -5.08 20.78 -10.18
C GLU A 111 -3.73 21.48 -10.01
N GLN A 112 -2.70 20.74 -9.62
CA GLN A 112 -1.31 21.20 -9.53
C GLN A 112 -0.61 21.29 -10.90
N GLY A 113 -1.30 20.90 -11.98
CA GLY A 113 -0.82 21.00 -13.36
C GLY A 113 -0.04 19.78 -13.87
N TYR A 114 -0.07 18.65 -13.15
CA TYR A 114 0.53 17.40 -13.58
C TYR A 114 -0.47 16.56 -14.36
N ASP A 115 -0.01 15.99 -15.48
CA ASP A 115 -0.80 15.07 -16.28
C ASP A 115 -0.51 13.64 -15.82
N THR A 116 -1.56 12.92 -15.46
CA THR A 116 -1.50 11.53 -15.03
C THR A 116 -2.59 10.75 -15.75
N PRO A 117 -2.39 9.45 -16.04
CA PRO A 117 -3.36 8.67 -16.78
C PRO A 117 -4.73 8.69 -16.12
N GLU A 118 -5.76 8.69 -16.97
CA GLU A 118 -7.15 8.57 -16.52
C GLU A 118 -7.34 7.26 -15.75
N PRO A 119 -8.16 7.26 -14.69
CA PRO A 119 -8.45 6.06 -13.94
C PRO A 119 -9.16 5.03 -14.83
N PRO A 120 -8.83 3.73 -14.70
CA PRO A 120 -9.67 2.68 -15.27
C PRO A 120 -11.01 2.64 -14.53
N SER A 121 -11.98 1.84 -14.99
CA SER A 121 -13.19 1.60 -14.17
C SER A 121 -12.84 0.90 -12.85
N GLU A 122 -13.63 1.11 -11.81
CA GLU A 122 -13.47 0.44 -10.50
C GLU A 122 -13.34 -1.08 -10.63
N ALA A 123 -14.18 -1.75 -11.42
CA ALA A 123 -14.09 -3.20 -11.64
C ALA A 123 -12.71 -3.63 -12.18
N VAL A 124 -12.17 -2.90 -13.16
CA VAL A 124 -10.83 -3.16 -13.71
C VAL A 124 -9.74 -2.88 -12.67
N TYR A 125 -9.91 -1.85 -11.85
CA TYR A 125 -8.98 -1.56 -10.76
C TYR A 125 -8.95 -2.69 -9.72
N LEU A 126 -10.12 -3.20 -9.32
CA LEU A 126 -10.22 -4.34 -8.39
C LEU A 126 -9.60 -5.62 -8.98
N ASP A 127 -9.84 -5.88 -10.28
CA ASP A 127 -9.29 -7.05 -10.98
C ASP A 127 -7.76 -7.01 -11.14
N THR A 128 -7.16 -5.80 -11.11
CA THR A 128 -5.71 -5.59 -11.29
C THR A 128 -4.99 -5.21 -10.00
N TYR A 129 -5.71 -5.12 -8.87
CA TYR A 129 -5.14 -4.77 -7.57
C TYR A 129 -4.04 -5.77 -7.17
N GLY A 130 -2.87 -5.26 -6.78
CA GLY A 130 -1.69 -6.07 -6.42
C GLY A 130 -0.91 -6.64 -7.62
N THR A 131 -1.29 -6.33 -8.86
CA THR A 131 -0.55 -6.76 -10.07
C THR A 131 0.33 -5.64 -10.62
N GLN A 132 1.23 -5.96 -11.56
CA GLN A 132 2.01 -4.94 -12.28
C GLN A 132 1.16 -3.97 -13.11
N GLU A 133 -0.09 -4.34 -13.42
CA GLU A 133 -1.04 -3.52 -14.16
C GLU A 133 -1.91 -2.64 -13.24
N TYR A 134 -1.64 -2.67 -11.92
CA TYR A 134 -2.33 -1.84 -10.95
C TYR A 134 -2.17 -0.35 -11.27
N TRP A 135 -3.28 0.36 -11.25
CA TRP A 135 -3.29 1.80 -11.54
C TRP A 135 -3.03 2.63 -10.27
N ALA A 136 -1.99 3.46 -10.31
CA ALA A 136 -1.74 4.51 -9.32
C ALA A 136 -1.21 5.77 -10.02
N PRO A 137 -1.81 6.96 -9.81
CA PRO A 137 -1.41 8.19 -10.48
C PRO A 137 0.02 8.62 -10.09
N TRP A 138 0.42 8.34 -8.84
CA TRP A 138 1.76 8.66 -8.34
C TRP A 138 2.87 7.86 -9.00
N GLY A 139 2.60 6.66 -9.51
CA GLY A 139 3.55 5.88 -10.31
C GLY A 139 4.02 6.60 -11.59
N HIS A 140 3.26 7.59 -12.06
CA HIS A 140 3.61 8.39 -13.24
C HIS A 140 4.42 9.65 -12.92
N MET A 141 4.56 10.01 -11.64
CA MET A 141 5.27 11.21 -11.22
C MET A 141 6.79 11.12 -11.45
N GLY A 142 7.34 9.91 -11.59
CA GLY A 142 8.74 9.71 -11.99
C GLY A 142 9.10 10.26 -13.37
N ASN A 143 8.11 10.56 -14.22
CA ASN A 143 8.33 11.23 -15.51
C ASN A 143 8.61 12.73 -15.36
N TYR A 144 8.21 13.32 -14.24
CA TYR A 144 8.49 14.71 -13.90
C TYR A 144 9.80 14.74 -13.12
N GLN A 145 10.80 15.46 -13.64
CA GLN A 145 12.11 15.61 -13.00
C GLN A 145 12.04 16.60 -11.82
N LEU A 146 11.23 16.26 -10.81
CA LEU A 146 11.06 17.04 -9.59
C LEU A 146 12.29 16.89 -8.69
N SER A 147 12.72 17.99 -8.08
CA SER A 147 13.67 17.95 -6.97
C SER A 147 13.03 17.32 -5.74
N SER A 148 13.85 16.89 -4.77
CA SER A 148 13.37 16.31 -3.51
C SER A 148 12.48 17.29 -2.72
N GLU A 149 12.77 18.59 -2.79
CA GLU A 149 11.98 19.62 -2.14
C GLU A 149 10.61 19.79 -2.80
N GLU A 150 10.57 19.88 -4.14
CA GLU A 150 9.32 19.93 -4.90
C GLU A 150 8.46 18.69 -4.70
N MET A 151 9.07 17.51 -4.65
CA MET A 151 8.37 16.26 -4.37
C MET A 151 7.79 16.23 -2.96
N THR A 152 8.54 16.72 -1.97
CA THR A 152 8.06 16.80 -0.57
C THR A 152 6.88 17.75 -0.44
N THR A 153 6.95 18.93 -1.06
CA THR A 153 5.83 19.88 -1.09
C THR A 153 4.62 19.29 -1.79
N LEU A 154 4.82 18.64 -2.95
CA LEU A 154 3.71 18.04 -3.69
C LEU A 154 3.05 16.88 -2.92
N LEU A 155 3.81 16.07 -2.21
CA LEU A 155 3.26 15.00 -1.35
C LEU A 155 2.47 15.55 -0.15
N ALA A 156 2.85 16.71 0.38
CA ALA A 156 2.11 17.38 1.44
C ALA A 156 0.77 17.94 0.94
N GLU A 157 0.72 18.42 -0.31
CA GLU A 157 -0.49 18.97 -0.94
C GLU A 157 -1.40 17.89 -1.53
N CYS A 158 -0.80 16.87 -2.17
CA CYS A 158 -1.46 15.74 -2.79
C CYS A 158 -0.91 14.44 -2.19
N PRO A 159 -1.50 13.90 -1.12
CA PRO A 159 -1.02 12.66 -0.51
C PRO A 159 -0.98 11.49 -1.51
N ASP A 160 0.08 10.67 -1.50
CA ASP A 160 0.19 9.44 -2.30
C ASP A 160 -0.38 8.22 -1.57
N PRO A 161 -1.55 7.69 -1.96
CA PRO A 161 -2.13 6.52 -1.30
C PRO A 161 -1.23 5.28 -1.34
N GLY A 162 -0.37 5.15 -2.36
CA GLY A 162 0.58 4.04 -2.50
C GLY A 162 1.82 4.17 -1.61
N ALA A 163 2.46 5.33 -1.56
CA ALA A 163 3.62 5.55 -0.69
C ALA A 163 3.26 5.52 0.81
N PHE A 164 2.04 5.92 1.19
CA PHE A 164 1.60 5.73 2.58
C PHE A 164 1.35 4.26 2.93
N ALA A 165 1.12 3.40 1.93
CA ALA A 165 1.10 1.95 2.10
C ALA A 165 2.51 1.33 2.23
N SER A 166 3.55 1.99 1.72
CA SER A 166 4.93 1.48 1.66
C SER A 166 5.95 2.23 2.53
N GLN A 167 5.52 3.17 3.39
CA GLN A 167 6.42 4.04 4.18
C GLN A 167 6.19 3.97 5.69
N ASN A 168 5.85 2.80 6.21
CA ASN A 168 6.11 2.56 7.63
C ASN A 168 6.64 1.14 7.80
#